data_AF-A0AAN0IYW8-F1
#
_entry.id   AF-A0AAN0IYW8-F1
#
_cell.length_a   1.000
_cell.length_b   1.000
_cell.length_c   1.000
_cell.angle_alpha   90.00
_cell.angle_beta   90.00
_cell.angle_gamma   90.00
#
_symmetry.space_group_name_H-M   'P 1'
#
loop_
_entity.id
_entity.type
_entity.pdbx_description
1 polymer ?
#
loop_
_entity_poly.entity_id
_entity_poly.type
_entity_poly.pdbx_seq_one_letter_code
_entity_poly.pdbx_strand_id
1 'polypeptide(L)'
;MNNLLLLSRDSNALYLTGQTYSLRLSCEKPTEYSLLKSSISLEFHDLRLRNSEETQIQQWMNDNNGQRMLEMVAVSCSGVSNIQHHDDFINFASFVWASHEESVVSFKINALSSEFTAKKHGGEKGVPFRLVLNTYSIPSIEDTGGTHISKCFCLVKVFKDKGADRKHKHDLQKREKLQSDEAAKYWESSSVTKLQPVPLSAKSSEQQLPLQASYYSPTLQSSQSPSNATPSTYSLPPAPEFNSPPLFLN
;
A
#
# COMPACT_ATOMS: atom_id res chain seq x y z
N MET A 1 -11.49 -1.84 -24.49
CA MET A 1 -10.58 -0.68 -24.42
C MET A 1 -9.49 -1.01 -23.42
N ASN A 2 -8.25 -1.07 -23.93
CA ASN A 2 -6.93 -1.08 -23.27
C ASN A 2 -6.72 -1.91 -22.00
N ASN A 3 -6.40 -3.21 -22.17
CA ASN A 3 -5.74 -4.03 -21.15
C ASN A 3 -4.29 -4.28 -21.60
N LEU A 4 -3.32 -3.64 -20.94
CA LEU A 4 -1.91 -3.82 -21.25
C LEU A 4 -1.18 -4.32 -19.99
N LEU A 5 -0.97 -5.63 -19.89
CA LEU A 5 0.00 -6.23 -18.98
C LEU A 5 1.30 -6.51 -19.76
N LEU A 6 2.45 -6.11 -19.21
CA LEU A 6 3.72 -6.73 -19.58
C LEU A 6 4.57 -7.03 -18.36
N LEU A 7 4.97 -8.29 -18.28
CA LEU A 7 6.10 -8.77 -17.51
C LEU A 7 7.38 -8.26 -18.17
N SER A 8 8.27 -7.64 -17.37
CA SER A 8 9.61 -7.25 -17.82
C SER A 8 10.67 -8.22 -17.35
N ARG A 9 11.70 -8.34 -18.19
CA ARG A 9 12.88 -9.19 -18.08
C ARG A 9 13.71 -8.95 -16.81
N ASP A 10 13.43 -7.88 -16.07
CA ASP A 10 13.88 -7.72 -14.68
C ASP A 10 12.78 -8.18 -13.72
N SER A 11 12.58 -9.50 -13.67
CA SER A 11 11.82 -10.27 -12.67
C SER A 11 10.35 -9.90 -12.42
N ASN A 12 9.43 -10.70 -12.98
CA ASN A 12 8.06 -11.01 -12.49
C ASN A 12 7.20 -9.87 -11.92
N ALA A 13 7.40 -8.61 -12.32
CA ALA A 13 6.69 -7.46 -11.77
C ALA A 13 5.67 -6.86 -12.76
N LEU A 14 4.46 -6.62 -12.27
CA LEU A 14 3.38 -5.95 -12.99
C LEU A 14 3.58 -4.43 -12.99
N TYR A 15 3.46 -3.81 -14.16
CA TYR A 15 3.60 -2.37 -14.32
C TYR A 15 2.27 -1.64 -14.18
N LEU A 16 2.19 -0.81 -13.14
CA LEU A 16 1.00 -0.07 -12.77
C LEU A 16 1.23 1.44 -12.93
N THR A 17 0.14 2.16 -13.07
CA THR A 17 0.03 3.63 -13.13
C THR A 17 -1.03 4.06 -12.13
N GLY A 18 -1.33 5.36 -12.01
CA GLY A 18 -2.40 5.86 -11.14
C GLY A 18 -3.83 5.50 -11.60
N GLN A 19 -4.04 4.40 -12.31
CA GLN A 19 -5.33 3.89 -12.77
C GLN A 19 -5.90 2.86 -11.79
N THR A 20 -7.18 2.52 -11.96
CA THR A 20 -7.83 1.46 -11.19
C THR A 20 -7.48 0.08 -11.75
N TYR A 21 -7.13 -0.84 -10.85
CA TYR A 21 -6.87 -2.24 -11.14
C TYR A 21 -7.90 -3.12 -10.46
N SER A 22 -8.09 -4.34 -10.97
CA SER A 22 -9.03 -5.30 -10.39
C SER A 22 -8.38 -6.65 -10.14
N LEU A 23 -8.68 -7.22 -8.97
CA LEU A 23 -8.39 -8.60 -8.59
C LEU A 23 -9.67 -9.42 -8.69
N ARG A 24 -9.55 -10.62 -9.25
CA ARG A 24 -10.63 -11.58 -9.37
C ARG A 24 -10.35 -12.71 -8.39
N LEU A 25 -11.32 -12.98 -7.53
CA LEU A 25 -11.22 -13.89 -6.40
C LEU A 25 -12.18 -15.06 -6.61
N SER A 26 -11.69 -16.27 -6.41
CA SER A 26 -12.46 -17.50 -6.49
C SER A 26 -11.93 -18.50 -5.47
N CYS A 27 -12.82 -19.22 -4.80
CA CYS A 27 -12.45 -20.28 -3.87
C CYS A 27 -12.57 -21.65 -4.55
N GLU A 28 -11.52 -22.49 -4.47
CA GLU A 28 -11.57 -23.85 -5.00
C GLU A 28 -12.39 -24.81 -4.13
N LYS A 29 -12.61 -24.46 -2.84
CA LYS A 29 -13.31 -25.29 -1.85
C LYS A 29 -14.46 -24.53 -1.17
N PRO A 30 -15.51 -24.13 -1.91
CA PRO A 30 -16.59 -23.32 -1.37
C PRO A 30 -17.42 -24.02 -0.29
N THR A 31 -17.43 -25.36 -0.28
CA THR A 31 -18.15 -26.15 0.74
C THR A 31 -17.44 -26.19 2.09
N GLU A 32 -16.13 -25.94 2.14
CA GLU A 32 -15.33 -25.94 3.37
C GLU A 32 -15.31 -24.56 4.02
N TYR A 33 -15.33 -23.50 3.20
CA TYR A 33 -15.26 -22.12 3.65
C TYR A 33 -16.43 -21.36 3.07
N SER A 34 -17.46 -21.01 3.84
CA SER A 34 -18.62 -20.28 3.32
C SER A 34 -18.34 -18.78 3.16
N LEU A 35 -17.66 -18.20 4.16
CA LEU A 35 -17.39 -16.77 4.26
C LEU A 35 -15.90 -16.53 4.45
N LEU A 36 -15.33 -15.66 3.61
CA LEU A 36 -13.91 -15.39 3.56
C LEU A 36 -13.63 -13.92 3.84
N LYS A 37 -12.64 -13.65 4.69
CA LYS A 37 -12.09 -12.32 4.91
C LYS A 37 -10.73 -12.26 4.26
N SER A 38 -10.54 -11.32 3.35
CA SER A 38 -9.26 -11.09 2.71
C SER A 38 -8.73 -9.70 3.03
N SER A 39 -7.43 -9.58 3.13
CA SER A 39 -6.72 -8.30 3.21
C SER A 39 -5.74 -8.16 2.08
N ILE A 40 -5.69 -6.95 1.51
CA ILE A 40 -4.72 -6.54 0.51
C ILE A 40 -3.75 -5.54 1.15
N SER A 41 -2.45 -5.79 1.02
CA SER A 41 -1.39 -4.91 1.49
C SER A 41 -0.37 -4.63 0.41
N LEU A 42 0.13 -3.39 0.39
CA LEU A 42 1.26 -2.98 -0.43
C LEU A 42 2.52 -2.94 0.45
N GLU A 43 3.43 -3.89 0.23
CA GLU A 43 4.63 -4.08 1.05
C GLU A 43 5.90 -3.85 0.24
N PHE A 44 7.01 -3.51 0.90
CA PHE A 44 8.31 -3.40 0.22
C PHE A 44 8.90 -4.76 -0.14
N HIS A 45 9.32 -4.92 -1.40
CA HIS A 45 10.08 -6.10 -1.80
C HIS A 45 11.53 -6.05 -1.30
N ASP A 46 12.14 -4.87 -1.30
CA ASP A 46 13.50 -4.63 -0.78
C ASP A 46 13.53 -4.79 0.74
N LEU A 47 14.47 -5.59 1.24
CA LEU A 47 14.59 -5.93 2.66
C LEU A 47 14.93 -4.72 3.54
N ARG A 48 15.76 -3.78 3.05
CA ARG A 48 16.16 -2.60 3.83
C ARG A 48 14.95 -1.73 4.10
N LEU A 49 14.13 -1.52 3.07
CA LEU A 49 12.90 -0.73 3.17
C LEU A 49 11.82 -1.42 4.00
N ARG A 50 11.79 -2.76 4.01
CA ARG A 50 10.92 -3.52 4.92
C ARG A 50 11.32 -3.33 6.38
N ASN A 51 12.61 -3.33 6.68
CA ASN A 51 13.10 -3.10 8.04
C ASN A 51 12.79 -1.69 8.57
N SER A 52 12.58 -0.72 7.67
CA SER A 52 12.21 0.66 8.00
C SER A 52 10.82 1.02 7.46
N GLU A 53 9.92 0.04 7.32
CA GLU A 53 8.65 0.20 6.60
C GLU A 53 7.77 1.30 7.19
N GLU A 54 7.59 1.29 8.51
CA GLU A 54 6.79 2.30 9.22
C GLU A 54 7.27 3.72 8.92
N THR A 55 8.58 3.96 9.01
CA THR A 55 9.18 5.26 8.71
C THR A 55 8.96 5.66 7.26
N GLN A 56 9.12 4.73 6.31
CA GLN A 56 8.92 5.00 4.88
C GLN A 56 7.46 5.34 4.57
N ILE A 57 6.51 4.63 5.18
CA ILE A 57 5.07 4.86 4.99
C ILE A 57 4.66 6.19 5.62
N GLN A 58 5.08 6.47 6.85
CA GLN A 58 4.78 7.75 7.53
C GLN A 58 5.35 8.94 6.76
N GLN A 59 6.59 8.83 6.26
CA GLN A 59 7.18 9.87 5.44
C GLN A 59 6.37 10.09 4.16
N TRP A 60 5.99 9.02 3.46
CA TRP A 60 5.19 9.12 2.25
C TRP A 60 3.81 9.74 2.53
N MET A 61 3.17 9.38 3.64
CA MET A 61 1.88 9.93 4.08
C MET A 61 1.96 11.45 4.25
N ASN A 62 3.01 11.94 4.92
CA ASN A 62 3.25 13.36 5.14
C ASN A 62 3.51 14.10 3.82
N ASP A 63 4.32 13.52 2.93
CA ASP A 63 4.65 14.08 1.62
C ASP A 63 3.42 14.14 0.69
N ASN A 64 2.38 13.32 0.93
CA ASN A 64 1.19 13.20 0.08
C ASN A 64 -0.12 13.64 0.77
N ASN A 65 -0.03 14.57 1.72
CA ASN A 65 -1.19 15.20 2.39
C ASN A 65 -2.19 14.19 3.01
N GLY A 66 -1.70 13.07 3.56
CA GLY A 66 -2.54 12.05 4.16
C GLY A 66 -3.30 11.17 3.16
N GLN A 67 -2.95 11.20 1.87
CA GLN A 67 -3.47 10.24 0.89
C GLN A 67 -3.14 8.79 1.32
N ARG A 68 -3.96 7.82 0.87
CA ARG A 68 -3.67 6.39 1.06
C ARG A 68 -2.75 5.85 -0.03
N MET A 69 -1.75 5.05 0.34
CA MET A 69 -0.90 4.34 -0.63
C MET A 69 -1.71 3.33 -1.44
N LEU A 70 -2.65 2.64 -0.79
CA LEU A 70 -3.58 1.69 -1.39
C LEU A 70 -5.01 2.08 -1.04
N GLU A 71 -5.83 2.24 -2.08
CA GLU A 71 -7.20 2.75 -1.96
C GLU A 71 -8.17 1.82 -2.67
N MET A 72 -9.25 1.42 -2.00
CA MET A 72 -10.27 0.55 -2.58
C MET A 72 -11.28 1.38 -3.36
N VAL A 73 -11.64 0.92 -4.56
CA VAL A 73 -12.64 1.59 -5.40
C VAL A 73 -13.96 0.84 -5.26
N ALA A 74 -14.64 1.05 -4.11
CA ALA A 74 -15.81 0.28 -3.70
C ALA A 74 -16.92 0.22 -4.76
N VAL A 75 -17.15 1.32 -5.49
CA VAL A 75 -18.16 1.42 -6.55
C VAL A 75 -17.92 0.48 -7.74
N SER A 76 -16.69 -0.01 -7.92
CA SER A 76 -16.30 -0.92 -9.00
C SER A 76 -16.13 -2.36 -8.52
N CYS A 77 -16.31 -2.62 -7.23
CA CYS A 77 -16.23 -3.96 -6.66
C CYS A 77 -17.57 -4.72 -6.82
N SER A 78 -17.49 -6.05 -6.90
CA SER A 78 -18.66 -6.94 -7.01
C SER A 78 -18.43 -8.20 -6.17
N GLY A 79 -19.46 -8.71 -5.48
CA GLY A 79 -19.36 -9.90 -4.62
C GLY A 79 -18.58 -9.68 -3.31
N VAL A 80 -18.24 -8.43 -2.98
CA VAL A 80 -17.52 -8.07 -1.76
C VAL A 80 -18.33 -7.12 -0.88
N SER A 81 -18.10 -7.23 0.43
CA SER A 81 -18.78 -6.49 1.48
C SER A 81 -17.78 -6.11 2.58
N ASN A 82 -18.22 -5.27 3.52
CA ASN A 82 -17.42 -4.84 4.67
C ASN A 82 -15.99 -4.40 4.28
N ILE A 83 -15.87 -3.54 3.27
CA ILE A 83 -14.57 -2.97 2.87
C ILE A 83 -14.12 -2.03 3.99
N GLN A 84 -12.99 -2.32 4.59
CA GLN A 84 -12.42 -1.57 5.71
C GLN A 84 -11.02 -1.05 5.34
N HIS A 85 -10.86 0.25 5.56
CA HIS A 85 -9.57 0.92 5.58
C HIS A 85 -9.21 1.24 7.02
N HIS A 86 -7.93 1.07 7.39
CA HIS A 86 -7.45 1.44 8.72
C HIS A 86 -6.74 2.79 8.64
N ASP A 87 -6.98 3.70 9.59
CA ASP A 87 -6.43 5.06 9.53
C ASP A 87 -4.90 5.06 9.66
N ASP A 88 -4.35 4.23 10.54
CA ASP A 88 -2.89 4.12 10.72
C ASP A 88 -2.17 3.29 9.62
N PHE A 89 -2.89 2.49 8.83
CA PHE A 89 -2.31 1.61 7.81
C PHE A 89 -2.77 1.98 6.41
N ILE A 90 -2.17 3.05 5.87
CA ILE A 90 -2.53 3.62 4.57
C ILE A 90 -2.18 2.74 3.36
N ASN A 91 -1.39 1.69 3.56
CA ASN A 91 -0.99 0.69 2.56
C ASN A 91 -1.84 -0.60 2.63
N PHE A 92 -2.92 -0.60 3.42
CA PHE A 92 -3.71 -1.78 3.74
C PHE A 92 -5.22 -1.57 3.53
N ALA A 93 -5.90 -2.61 3.09
CA ALA A 93 -7.36 -2.69 3.13
C ALA A 93 -7.81 -4.14 3.39
N SER A 94 -9.00 -4.30 3.96
CA SER A 94 -9.63 -5.61 4.11
C SER A 94 -11.08 -5.61 3.63
N PHE A 95 -11.60 -6.77 3.30
CA PHE A 95 -12.95 -6.95 2.78
C PHE A 95 -13.41 -8.39 3.00
N VAL A 96 -14.72 -8.59 2.99
CA VAL A 96 -15.37 -9.89 3.15
C VAL A 96 -16.05 -10.29 1.85
N TRP A 97 -15.92 -11.55 1.47
CA TRP A 97 -16.51 -12.09 0.24
C TRP A 97 -16.98 -13.51 0.46
N ALA A 98 -17.98 -13.93 -0.31
CA ALA A 98 -18.55 -15.26 -0.22
C ALA A 98 -17.83 -16.23 -1.17
N SER A 99 -17.58 -17.46 -0.73
CA SER A 99 -16.77 -18.41 -1.50
C SER A 99 -17.50 -19.04 -2.68
N HIS A 100 -18.83 -19.03 -2.66
CA HIS A 100 -19.69 -19.72 -3.62
C HIS A 100 -19.81 -18.99 -4.95
N GLU A 101 -19.38 -17.73 -5.01
CA GLU A 101 -19.39 -16.90 -6.22
C GLU A 101 -18.04 -16.24 -6.46
N GLU A 102 -17.79 -15.89 -7.72
CA GLU A 102 -16.61 -15.11 -8.07
C GLU A 102 -16.77 -13.66 -7.61
N SER A 103 -15.76 -13.14 -6.93
CA SER A 103 -15.74 -11.76 -6.44
C SER A 103 -14.70 -10.92 -7.18
N VAL A 104 -15.01 -9.64 -7.40
CA VAL A 104 -14.11 -8.69 -8.05
C VAL A 104 -13.83 -7.55 -7.10
N VAL A 105 -12.56 -7.29 -6.85
CA VAL A 105 -12.05 -6.23 -5.99
C VAL A 105 -11.28 -5.23 -6.82
N SER A 106 -11.74 -3.98 -6.85
CA SER A 106 -11.04 -2.90 -7.52
C SER A 106 -10.30 -2.01 -6.53
N PHE A 107 -9.09 -1.61 -6.89
CA PHE A 107 -8.22 -0.77 -6.05
C PHE A 107 -7.31 0.11 -6.92
N LYS A 108 -6.73 1.13 -6.29
CA LYS A 108 -5.75 2.03 -6.86
C LYS A 108 -4.51 2.05 -5.97
N ILE A 109 -3.33 2.13 -6.59
CA ILE A 109 -2.07 2.35 -5.88
C ILE A 109 -1.59 3.75 -6.21
N ASN A 110 -1.48 4.58 -5.19
CA ASN A 110 -1.04 5.97 -5.31
C ASN A 110 0.47 6.12 -5.11
N ALA A 111 1.10 5.18 -4.40
CA ALA A 111 2.55 5.19 -4.14
C ALA A 111 3.38 4.76 -5.36
N LEU A 112 4.32 5.60 -5.80
CA LEU A 112 5.19 5.34 -6.94
C LEU A 112 6.47 4.62 -6.52
N SER A 113 6.93 3.67 -7.34
CA SER A 113 8.17 2.94 -7.08
C SER A 113 9.42 3.84 -7.01
N SER A 114 9.41 4.99 -7.69
CA SER A 114 10.52 5.96 -7.68
C SER A 114 10.55 6.86 -6.44
N GLU A 115 9.50 6.88 -5.62
CA GLU A 115 9.48 7.73 -4.40
C GLU A 115 10.31 7.14 -3.27
N PHE A 116 10.62 5.84 -3.35
CA PHE A 116 11.33 5.09 -2.32
C PHE A 116 12.78 4.79 -2.71
N THR A 117 13.35 5.50 -3.68
CA THR A 117 14.77 5.40 -4.03
C THR A 117 15.63 6.35 -3.19
N ALA A 118 16.91 6.02 -3.04
CA ALA A 118 17.84 6.84 -2.25
C ALA A 118 17.99 8.25 -2.86
N LYS A 119 17.97 8.35 -4.19
CA LYS A 119 17.84 9.63 -4.89
C LYS A 119 16.38 9.83 -5.31
N LYS A 120 15.65 10.70 -4.60
CA LYS A 120 14.27 11.10 -4.96
C LYS A 120 14.20 11.79 -6.33
N HIS A 121 15.30 12.39 -6.82
CA HIS A 121 15.35 13.15 -8.07
C HIS A 121 15.95 12.34 -9.24
N GLY A 122 15.21 11.35 -9.73
CA GLY A 122 15.43 10.72 -11.04
C GLY A 122 16.72 9.89 -11.21
N GLY A 123 16.74 9.07 -12.26
CA GLY A 123 17.94 8.30 -12.68
C GLY A 123 18.17 6.96 -11.98
N GLU A 124 17.54 6.71 -10.83
CA GLU A 124 17.62 5.41 -10.13
C GLU A 124 16.44 4.48 -10.48
N LYS A 125 16.70 3.17 -10.45
CA LYS A 125 15.69 2.14 -10.68
C LYS A 125 14.71 2.15 -9.50
N GLY A 126 13.43 2.42 -9.79
CA GLY A 126 12.37 2.39 -8.79
C GLY A 126 12.27 1.06 -8.04
N VAL A 127 11.90 1.14 -6.76
CA VAL A 127 11.78 0.01 -5.84
C VAL A 127 10.48 -0.76 -6.14
N PRO A 128 10.54 -2.08 -6.37
CA PRO A 128 9.34 -2.89 -6.51
C PRO A 128 8.60 -3.06 -5.17
N PHE A 129 7.29 -3.13 -5.24
CA PHE A 129 6.43 -3.54 -4.14
C PHE A 129 5.99 -5.00 -4.30
N ARG A 130 5.55 -5.60 -3.21
CA ARG A 130 4.75 -6.82 -3.19
C ARG A 130 3.30 -6.41 -2.94
N LEU A 131 2.41 -6.71 -3.87
CA LEU A 131 0.98 -6.65 -3.61
C LEU A 131 0.59 -8.00 -3.01
N VAL A 132 0.31 -8.01 -1.70
CA VAL A 132 0.06 -9.22 -0.93
C VAL A 132 -1.43 -9.35 -0.67
N LEU A 133 -1.97 -10.53 -0.92
CA LEU A 133 -3.33 -10.92 -0.59
C LEU A 133 -3.28 -12.03 0.47
N ASN A 134 -3.93 -11.80 1.59
CA ASN A 134 -4.02 -12.75 2.70
C ASN A 134 -5.48 -13.06 2.97
N THR A 135 -5.83 -14.34 3.07
CA THR A 135 -7.22 -14.80 3.13
C THR A 135 -7.43 -15.74 4.32
N TYR A 136 -8.51 -15.48 5.06
CA TYR A 136 -8.94 -16.23 6.22
C TYR A 136 -10.39 -16.68 6.03
N SER A 137 -10.72 -17.87 6.51
CA SER A 137 -12.11 -18.30 6.69
C SER A 137 -12.62 -17.77 8.02
N ILE A 138 -13.78 -17.13 8.00
CA ILE A 138 -14.41 -16.52 9.17
C ILE A 138 -15.81 -17.12 9.38
N PRO A 139 -16.26 -17.31 10.62
CA PRO A 139 -17.61 -17.82 10.89
C PRO A 139 -18.70 -16.76 10.70
N SER A 140 -18.36 -15.47 10.87
CA SER A 140 -19.27 -14.34 10.66
C SER A 140 -18.51 -13.07 10.27
N ILE A 141 -19.20 -12.08 9.69
CA ILE A 141 -18.61 -10.82 9.20
C ILE A 141 -17.95 -10.01 10.34
N GLU A 142 -18.50 -10.11 11.55
CA GLU A 142 -18.04 -9.37 12.74
C GLU A 142 -16.84 -10.04 13.42
N ASP A 143 -16.55 -11.30 13.07
CA ASP A 143 -15.48 -12.04 13.73
C ASP A 143 -14.10 -11.51 13.32
N THR A 144 -13.25 -11.35 14.32
CA THR A 144 -11.84 -11.00 14.16
C THR A 144 -10.96 -12.25 14.16
N GLY A 145 -11.44 -13.38 14.68
CA GLY A 145 -10.80 -14.69 14.65
C GLY A 145 -11.14 -15.47 13.38
N GLY A 146 -10.17 -15.64 12.49
CA GLY A 146 -10.32 -16.44 11.28
C GLY A 146 -9.26 -17.53 11.18
N THR A 147 -9.60 -18.64 10.51
CA THR A 147 -8.63 -19.68 10.16
C THR A 147 -7.91 -19.26 8.88
N HIS A 148 -6.58 -19.16 8.94
CA HIS A 148 -5.77 -18.79 7.77
C HIS A 148 -5.90 -19.83 6.66
N ILE A 149 -6.23 -19.39 5.45
CA ILE A 149 -6.40 -20.25 4.27
C ILE A 149 -5.20 -20.13 3.34
N SER A 150 -4.86 -18.90 2.94
CA SER A 150 -3.83 -18.68 1.94
C SER A 150 -3.24 -17.29 2.03
N LYS A 151 -1.94 -17.20 1.75
CA LYS A 151 -1.24 -15.95 1.50
C LYS A 151 -0.56 -16.03 0.14
N CYS A 152 -0.79 -15.05 -0.70
CA CYS A 152 -0.19 -14.96 -2.02
C CYS A 152 0.24 -13.52 -2.33
N PHE A 153 1.12 -13.35 -3.30
CA PHE A 153 1.61 -12.03 -3.69
C PHE A 153 1.95 -11.96 -5.18
N CYS A 154 2.01 -10.76 -5.71
CA CYS A 154 2.72 -10.48 -6.96
C CYS A 154 3.64 -9.28 -6.78
N LEU A 155 4.69 -9.20 -7.59
CA LEU A 155 5.51 -8.00 -7.63
C LEU A 155 4.81 -6.94 -8.48
N VAL A 156 4.84 -5.70 -8.02
CA VAL A 156 4.31 -4.56 -8.76
C VAL A 156 5.33 -3.43 -8.79
N LYS A 157 5.41 -2.72 -9.91
CA LYS A 157 6.19 -1.48 -10.06
C LYS A 157 5.25 -0.40 -10.57
N VAL A 158 5.16 0.68 -9.82
CA VAL A 158 4.20 1.76 -10.07
C VAL A 158 4.95 2.96 -10.64
N PHE A 159 4.47 3.46 -11.78
CA PHE A 159 5.10 4.56 -12.52
C PHE A 159 4.17 5.77 -12.60
N LYS A 160 4.78 6.96 -12.66
CA LYS A 160 4.07 8.20 -12.98
C LYS A 160 3.76 8.31 -14.47
N ASP A 161 2.61 8.87 -14.81
CA ASP A 161 2.19 9.19 -16.17
C ASP A 161 2.31 7.99 -17.13
N LYS A 162 2.73 8.23 -18.38
CA LYS A 162 3.02 7.20 -19.39
C LYS A 162 4.33 6.44 -19.11
N GLY A 163 4.86 6.50 -17.89
CA GLY A 163 6.11 5.83 -17.52
C GLY A 163 6.04 4.32 -17.71
N ALA A 164 4.91 3.69 -17.35
CA ALA A 164 4.65 2.28 -17.59
C ALA A 164 4.64 1.97 -19.10
N ASP A 165 3.95 2.77 -19.92
CA ASP A 165 3.88 2.59 -21.38
C ASP A 165 5.24 2.75 -22.05
N ARG A 166 6.04 3.73 -21.62
CA ARG A 166 7.40 3.93 -22.13
C ARG A 166 8.29 2.74 -21.78
N LYS A 167 8.21 2.25 -20.54
CA LYS A 167 8.99 1.09 -20.08
C LYS A 167 8.57 -0.17 -20.84
N HIS A 168 7.27 -0.36 -21.02
CA HIS A 168 6.68 -1.43 -21.83
C HIS A 168 7.22 -1.40 -23.27
N LYS A 169 7.12 -0.24 -23.95
CA LYS A 169 7.55 -0.10 -25.35
C LYS A 169 9.04 -0.36 -25.52
N HIS A 170 9.85 0.15 -24.60
CA HIS A 170 11.29 -0.11 -24.59
C HIS A 170 11.61 -1.60 -24.40
N ASP A 171 10.92 -2.26 -23.46
CA ASP A 171 11.14 -3.68 -23.19
C ASP A 171 10.62 -4.58 -24.34
N LEU A 172 9.56 -4.17 -25.04
CA LEU A 172 9.06 -4.78 -26.27
C LEU A 172 10.07 -4.65 -27.42
N GLN A 173 10.60 -3.45 -27.67
CA GLN A 173 11.63 -3.23 -28.71
C GLN A 173 12.91 -4.01 -28.43
N LYS A 174 13.31 -4.13 -27.15
CA LYS A 174 14.44 -4.97 -26.75
C LYS A 174 14.17 -6.45 -27.02
N ARG A 175 12.91 -6.90 -26.87
CA ARG A 175 12.46 -8.27 -27.16
C ARG A 175 12.49 -8.57 -28.64
N GLU A 176 11.94 -7.70 -29.48
CA GLU A 176 11.89 -7.89 -30.94
C GLU A 176 13.29 -8.00 -31.56
N LYS A 177 14.29 -7.34 -30.96
CA LYS A 177 15.70 -7.43 -31.36
C LYS A 177 16.39 -8.73 -30.93
N LEU A 178 15.79 -9.53 -30.04
CA LEU A 178 16.28 -10.83 -29.61
C LEU A 178 15.55 -11.92 -30.41
N GLN A 179 15.90 -12.06 -31.68
CA GLN A 179 15.45 -13.20 -32.49
C GLN A 179 16.18 -14.47 -32.03
N SER A 180 15.49 -15.32 -31.28
CA SER A 180 15.87 -16.72 -31.05
C SER A 180 14.60 -17.51 -30.72
N ASP A 181 14.50 -18.74 -31.22
CA ASP A 181 13.38 -19.67 -31.06
C ASP A 181 13.04 -20.01 -29.59
N GLU A 182 13.88 -19.59 -28.63
CA GLU A 182 13.61 -19.61 -27.19
C GLU A 182 12.57 -18.57 -26.74
N ALA A 183 12.36 -17.50 -27.51
CA ALA A 183 11.44 -16.40 -27.19
C ALA A 183 9.96 -16.82 -27.26
N ALA A 184 9.62 -17.84 -28.04
CA ALA A 184 8.25 -18.32 -28.21
C ALA A 184 7.80 -19.26 -27.07
N LYS A 185 8.73 -19.96 -26.40
CA LYS A 185 8.41 -20.91 -25.32
C LYS A 185 8.19 -20.27 -23.95
N TYR A 186 8.61 -19.02 -23.76
CA TYR A 186 8.70 -18.39 -22.43
C TYR A 186 7.64 -17.32 -22.13
N TRP A 187 6.75 -17.02 -23.08
CA TRP A 187 5.92 -15.82 -23.00
C TRP A 187 4.48 -16.09 -23.48
N GLU A 188 3.62 -16.47 -22.53
CA GLU A 188 2.18 -16.32 -22.72
C GLU A 188 1.80 -14.94 -22.17
N SER A 189 1.48 -13.98 -23.04
CA SER A 189 0.74 -12.77 -22.66
C SER A 189 -0.64 -13.17 -22.14
N SER A 190 -0.71 -13.59 -20.88
CA SER A 190 -1.98 -13.68 -20.20
C SER A 190 -2.40 -12.27 -19.77
N SER A 191 -3.66 -11.91 -20.04
CA SER A 191 -4.28 -10.68 -19.53
C SER A 191 -4.47 -10.69 -18.02
N VAL A 192 -4.12 -11.79 -17.34
CA VAL A 192 -4.27 -11.99 -15.90
C VAL A 192 -2.93 -12.46 -15.33
N THR A 193 -2.44 -11.76 -14.30
CA THR A 193 -1.30 -12.24 -13.50
C THR A 193 -1.84 -13.11 -12.37
N LYS A 194 -1.40 -14.38 -12.31
CA LYS A 194 -1.68 -15.25 -11.17
C LYS A 194 -0.81 -14.85 -9.98
N LEU A 195 -1.40 -14.71 -8.80
CA LEU A 195 -0.66 -14.45 -7.58
C LEU A 195 0.18 -15.69 -7.22
N GLN A 196 1.43 -15.46 -6.79
CA GLN A 196 2.33 -16.52 -6.36
C GLN A 196 2.05 -16.87 -4.90
N PRO A 197 1.94 -18.16 -4.53
CA PRO A 197 1.79 -18.54 -3.13
C PRO A 197 3.04 -18.11 -2.34
N VAL A 198 2.84 -17.59 -1.13
CA VAL A 198 3.94 -17.39 -0.18
C VAL A 198 4.20 -18.72 0.51
N PRO A 199 5.41 -19.32 0.39
CA PRO A 199 5.71 -20.56 1.09
C PRO A 199 5.55 -20.35 2.60
N LEU A 200 4.71 -21.16 3.24
CA LEU A 200 4.64 -21.27 4.69
C LEU A 200 5.92 -21.99 5.16
N SER A 201 7.04 -21.26 5.23
CA SER A 201 8.28 -21.81 5.79
C SER A 201 8.06 -22.09 7.28
N ALA A 202 8.28 -23.35 7.67
CA ALA A 202 8.26 -23.81 9.04
C ALA A 202 9.27 -23.01 9.90
N LYS A 203 8.75 -22.36 10.95
CA LYS A 203 9.49 -21.84 12.12
C LYS A 203 10.86 -21.22 11.81
N SER A 204 10.84 -19.97 11.38
CA SER A 204 11.81 -18.98 11.90
C SER A 204 10.99 -17.90 12.58
N SER A 205 11.42 -17.50 13.77
CA SER A 205 10.70 -16.68 14.73
C SER A 205 10.41 -15.27 14.21
N GLU A 206 9.42 -15.14 13.32
CA GLU A 206 8.71 -13.88 13.11
C GLU A 206 7.53 -13.88 14.08
N GLN A 207 7.56 -12.92 15.00
CA GLN A 207 6.49 -12.67 15.95
C GLN A 207 5.16 -12.65 15.20
N GLN A 208 4.28 -13.59 15.57
CA GLN A 208 2.86 -13.49 15.25
C GLN A 208 2.42 -12.10 15.70
N LEU A 209 2.14 -11.21 14.75
CA LEU A 209 1.36 -10.01 15.02
C LEU A 209 0.03 -10.50 15.60
N PRO A 210 -0.28 -10.20 16.87
CA PRO A 210 -1.59 -10.49 17.39
C PRO A 210 -2.59 -9.61 16.64
N LEU A 211 -3.76 -10.18 16.31
CA LEU A 211 -4.98 -9.39 16.16
C LEU A 211 -5.29 -8.75 17.52
N GLN A 212 -4.60 -7.65 17.86
CA GLN A 212 -4.87 -6.84 19.03
C GLN A 212 -4.54 -5.37 18.73
N ALA A 213 -5.59 -4.61 18.39
CA ALA A 213 -5.68 -3.22 18.78
C ALA A 213 -5.96 -3.18 20.30
N SER A 214 -4.93 -3.36 21.11
CA SER A 214 -5.01 -3.10 22.55
C SER A 214 -3.63 -2.89 23.15
N TYR A 215 -3.02 -1.76 22.80
CA TYR A 215 -2.23 -0.94 23.72
C TYR A 215 -2.53 0.53 23.40
N TYR A 216 -2.30 1.40 24.38
CA TYR A 216 -2.66 2.83 24.45
C TYR A 216 -4.04 3.14 25.05
N SER A 217 -4.13 2.98 26.37
CA SER A 217 -4.99 3.84 27.18
C SER A 217 -4.37 5.24 27.27
N PRO A 218 -5.09 6.33 27.02
CA PRO A 218 -4.65 7.67 27.37
C PRO A 218 -5.08 7.97 28.81
N THR A 219 -4.16 7.90 29.77
CA THR A 219 -4.45 8.46 31.09
C THR A 219 -4.24 9.97 31.04
N LEU A 220 -5.37 10.68 30.93
CA LEU A 220 -5.51 12.07 31.33
C LEU A 220 -4.99 12.25 32.76
N GLN A 221 -4.02 13.14 32.96
CA GLN A 221 -3.74 13.72 34.28
C GLN A 221 -3.93 15.23 34.22
N SER A 222 -5.08 15.66 34.75
CA SER A 222 -5.33 17.03 35.19
C SER A 222 -4.91 17.20 36.65
N SER A 223 -4.03 18.18 36.87
CA SER A 223 -3.95 19.12 38.01
C SER A 223 -4.02 18.60 39.46
N GLN A 224 -2.97 18.88 40.24
CA GLN A 224 -3.00 19.65 41.51
C GLN A 224 -1.58 20.06 41.96
N SER A 225 -1.40 21.34 42.30
CA SER A 225 -0.22 22.03 42.88
C SER A 225 -0.16 21.93 44.42
N PRO A 226 0.71 22.60 45.23
CA PRO A 226 1.87 23.50 44.98
C PRO A 226 3.13 23.24 45.88
N SER A 227 4.25 23.95 45.61
CA SER A 227 5.05 24.78 46.57
C SER A 227 6.58 24.77 46.41
N ASN A 228 7.14 25.99 46.57
CA ASN A 228 8.53 26.38 46.91
C ASN A 228 9.64 26.36 45.83
N ALA A 229 9.91 27.53 45.25
CA ALA A 229 11.23 28.20 45.33
C ALA A 229 11.15 29.65 44.80
N THR A 230 11.90 30.52 45.46
CA THR A 230 12.00 32.00 45.38
C THR A 230 12.74 32.52 44.12
N PRO A 231 12.75 33.86 43.86
CA PRO A 231 12.73 34.42 42.52
C PRO A 231 14.13 34.77 41.96
N SER A 232 14.22 34.88 40.64
CA SER A 232 15.29 35.63 39.97
C SER A 232 14.70 36.47 38.83
N THR A 233 14.80 37.76 39.04
CA THR A 233 14.43 38.90 38.19
C THR A 233 15.14 38.86 36.85
N TYR A 234 14.44 38.95 35.72
CA TYR A 234 14.92 39.64 34.51
C TYR A 234 13.76 40.20 33.68
N SER A 235 13.89 41.48 33.34
CA SER A 235 12.90 42.36 32.72
C SER A 235 12.67 42.07 31.23
N LEU A 236 11.44 42.29 30.76
CA LEU A 236 11.06 42.31 29.34
C LEU A 236 11.42 43.66 28.68
N PRO A 237 11.85 43.67 27.41
CA PRO A 237 11.96 44.91 26.62
C PRO A 237 10.58 45.34 26.04
N PRO A 238 10.38 46.63 25.74
CA PRO A 238 9.11 47.15 25.21
C PRO A 238 8.89 46.86 23.72
N ALA A 239 7.62 46.77 23.32
CA ALA A 239 7.16 46.56 21.96
C ALA A 239 7.38 47.80 21.05
N PRO A 240 7.54 47.62 19.72
CA PRO A 240 7.74 48.74 18.79
C PRO A 240 6.42 49.42 18.41
N GLU A 241 6.43 50.77 18.43
CA GLU A 241 5.35 51.64 17.96
C GLU A 241 5.31 51.69 16.42
N PHE A 242 4.12 51.48 15.84
CA PHE A 242 3.83 51.70 14.42
C PHE A 242 3.51 53.18 14.18
N ASN A 243 4.38 53.88 13.45
CA ASN A 243 4.15 55.25 13.02
C ASN A 243 3.49 55.25 11.62
N SER A 244 2.27 55.78 11.51
CA SER A 244 1.55 55.93 10.23
C SER A 244 1.87 57.29 9.59
N PRO A 245 2.14 57.37 8.28
CA PRO A 245 2.35 58.65 7.60
C PRO A 245 1.03 59.31 7.16
N PRO A 246 1.00 60.65 6.99
CA PRO A 246 -0.22 61.40 6.74
C PRO A 246 -0.66 61.37 5.26
N LEU A 247 -1.97 61.49 5.09
CA LEU A 247 -2.69 61.63 3.83
C LEU A 247 -2.38 62.98 3.15
N PHE A 248 -2.10 62.96 1.84
CA PHE A 248 -2.19 64.15 1.00
C PHE A 248 -3.38 64.02 0.05
N LEU A 249 -4.24 65.04 0.06
CA LEU A 249 -5.24 65.32 -0.96
C LEU A 249 -4.56 65.87 -2.22
N ASN A 250 -4.95 65.34 -3.38
CA ASN A 250 -5.46 66.12 -4.51
C ASN A 250 -6.21 65.21 -5.49
#